data_AF-A0A955XEX5-F1
#
_entry.id   AF-A0A955XEX5-F1
#
_cell.length_a   1.000
_cell.length_b   1.000
_cell.length_c   1.000
_cell.angle_alpha   90.00
_cell.angle_beta   90.00
_cell.angle_gamma   90.00
#
_symmetry.space_group_name_H-M   'P 1'
#
loop_
_entity.id
_entity.type
_entity.pdbx_description
1 polymer ?
#
loop_
_entity_poly.entity_id
_entity_poly.type
_entity_poly.pdbx_seq_one_letter_code
_entity_poly.pdbx_strand_id
1 'polypeptide(L)' 'ARRVGAQWPRIKVLFMSGYTDDALGQHGVLGPEVAFIGKPFTPVMLALKVRAVLDEKPS' A
#
# COMPACT_ATOMS: atom_id res chain seq x y z
N ALA A 1 -8.10 5.47 3.08
CA ALA A 1 -7.87 4.51 4.18
C ALA A 1 -8.63 4.87 5.46
N ARG A 2 -8.53 6.11 5.98
CA ARG A 2 -9.05 6.48 7.32
C ARG A 2 -10.48 6.01 7.64
N ARG A 3 -11.47 6.27 6.77
CA ARG A 3 -12.86 5.84 6.99
C ARG A 3 -13.02 4.32 6.99
N VAL A 4 -12.32 3.64 6.09
CA VAL A 4 -12.37 2.17 6.00
C VAL A 4 -11.69 1.53 7.21
N GLY A 5 -10.55 2.05 7.66
CA GLY A 5 -9.87 1.58 8.88
C GLY A 5 -10.67 1.85 10.16
N ALA A 6 -11.42 2.95 10.22
CA ALA A 6 -12.32 3.21 11.35
C ALA A 6 -13.46 2.19 11.46
N GLN A 7 -13.94 1.67 10.32
CA GLN A 7 -14.99 0.65 10.27
C GLN A 7 -14.43 -0.78 10.37
N TRP A 8 -13.20 -1.00 9.90
CA TRP A 8 -12.53 -2.29 9.84
C TRP A 8 -11.09 -2.17 10.35
N PRO A 9 -10.86 -2.19 11.67
CA PRO A 9 -9.54 -1.89 12.25
C PRO A 9 -8.42 -2.82 11.79
N ARG A 10 -8.74 -4.03 11.31
CA ARG A 10 -7.78 -5.02 10.81
C ARG A 10 -7.61 -5.04 9.29
N ILE A 11 -8.32 -4.18 8.56
CA ILE A 11 -8.25 -4.17 7.10
C ILE A 11 -6.88 -3.68 6.65
N LYS A 12 -6.26 -4.43 5.74
CA LYS A 12 -5.01 -4.01 5.11
C LYS A 12 -5.33 -3.15 3.88
N VAL A 13 -4.56 -2.09 3.66
CA VAL A 13 -4.76 -1.16 2.55
C VAL A 13 -3.49 -1.06 1.72
N LEU A 14 -3.58 -1.47 0.45
CA LEU A 14 -2.52 -1.31 -0.55
C LEU A 14 -2.88 -0.13 -1.47
N PHE A 15 -2.06 0.92 -1.46
CA PHE A 15 -2.20 2.06 -2.34
C PHE A 15 -1.56 1.79 -3.71
N MET A 16 -2.15 2.35 -4.77
CA MET A 16 -1.63 2.28 -6.13
C MET A 16 -1.50 3.69 -6.69
N SER A 17 -0.32 4.13 -7.13
CA SER A 17 -0.18 5.38 -7.89
C SER A 17 0.25 5.11 -9.33
N GLY A 18 -0.17 6.01 -10.20
CA GLY A 18 0.14 5.99 -11.64
C GLY A 18 0.61 7.35 -12.14
N TYR A 19 1.41 8.05 -11.34
CA TYR A 19 2.17 9.20 -11.77
C TYR A 19 3.59 9.01 -11.25
N THR A 20 4.53 9.03 -12.21
CA THR A 20 6.00 9.04 -12.10
C THR A 20 6.55 9.23 -10.69
N ASP A 21 7.53 8.37 -10.34
CA ASP A 21 8.29 8.19 -9.09
C ASP A 21 8.50 9.39 -8.12
N ASP A 22 8.27 10.63 -8.55
CA ASP A 22 8.57 11.85 -7.79
C ASP A 22 7.53 12.29 -6.76
N ALA A 23 6.26 11.91 -6.86
CA ALA A 23 5.24 12.50 -5.99
C ALA A 23 5.09 11.82 -4.61
N LEU A 24 5.45 10.54 -4.50
CA LEU A 24 5.24 9.76 -3.27
C LEU A 24 6.52 9.23 -2.64
N GLY A 25 7.60 9.04 -3.41
CA GLY A 25 8.88 8.54 -2.90
C GLY A 25 9.67 9.56 -2.09
N GLN A 26 9.59 10.85 -2.43
CA GLN A 26 10.44 11.89 -1.83
C GLN A 26 9.83 12.60 -0.61
N HIS A 27 8.51 12.49 -0.38
CA HIS A 27 7.83 13.36 0.60
C HIS A 27 7.38 12.71 1.89
N GLY A 28 7.66 11.44 2.19
CA GLY A 28 7.43 10.88 3.54
C GLY A 28 5.99 11.04 4.10
N VAL A 29 5.00 11.33 3.25
CA VAL A 29 3.61 11.63 3.63
C VAL A 29 2.84 10.37 3.99
N LEU A 30 3.33 9.22 3.56
CA LEU A 30 2.83 7.92 3.93
C LEU A 30 3.78 7.38 4.99
N GLY A 31 3.33 7.33 6.25
CA GLY A 31 4.14 6.81 7.35
C GLY A 31 4.70 5.41 7.05
N PRO A 32 5.68 4.93 7.83
CA PRO A 32 6.39 3.66 7.59
C PRO A 32 5.49 2.41 7.47
N GLU A 33 4.20 2.53 7.77
CA GLU A 33 3.19 1.47 7.74
C GLU A 33 2.31 1.44 6.47
N VAL A 34 2.57 2.30 5.49
CA VAL A 34 1.71 2.36 4.30
C VAL A 34 2.23 1.47 3.17
N ALA A 35 1.45 0.43 2.85
CA ALA A 35 1.73 -0.42 1.71
C ALA A 35 1.40 0.25 0.38
N PHE A 36 2.31 0.13 -0.59
CA PHE A 36 2.20 0.77 -1.90
C PHE A 36 2.71 -0.12 -3.05
N ILE A 37 2.10 0.01 -4.25
CA ILE A 37 2.59 -0.54 -5.53
C ILE A 37 2.50 0.50 -6.65
N GLY A 38 3.62 0.75 -7.33
CA GLY A 38 3.70 1.71 -8.45
C GLY A 38 3.29 1.09 -9.78
N LYS A 39 2.60 1.86 -10.63
CA LYS A 39 2.30 1.48 -12.02
C LYS A 39 3.45 1.89 -12.96
N PRO A 40 3.72 1.13 -14.04
CA PRO A 40 3.06 -0.12 -14.40
C PRO A 40 3.54 -1.29 -13.53
N PHE A 41 2.65 -2.25 -13.28
CA PHE A 41 2.98 -3.50 -12.60
C PHE A 41 2.42 -4.68 -13.37
N THR A 42 3.05 -5.84 -13.23
CA THR A 42 2.51 -7.10 -13.73
C THR A 42 1.51 -7.70 -12.73
N PRO A 43 0.64 -8.64 -13.15
CA PRO A 43 -0.22 -9.39 -12.23
C PRO A 43 0.58 -10.12 -11.14
N VAL A 44 1.77 -10.62 -11.46
CA VAL A 44 2.66 -11.30 -10.51
C VAL A 44 3.17 -10.33 -9.45
N MET A 45 3.58 -9.12 -9.85
CA MET A 45 4.01 -8.07 -8.91
C MET A 45 2.88 -7.69 -7.95
N LEU A 46 1.65 -7.56 -8.46
CA LEU A 46 0.47 -7.30 -7.63
C LEU A 46 0.22 -8.44 -6.64
N ALA A 47 0.24 -9.69 -7.09
CA ALA A 47 0.01 -10.86 -6.24
C ALA A 47 1.04 -10.95 -5.10
N LEU A 48 2.32 -10.75 -5.41
CA LEU A 48 3.40 -10.74 -4.42
C LEU A 48 3.22 -9.62 -3.39
N LYS A 49 2.86 -8.41 -3.83
CA LYS A 49 2.65 -7.30 -2.91
C LYS A 49 1.42 -7.52 -2.02
N VAL A 50 0.34 -8.04 -2.57
CA VAL A 50 -0.86 -8.40 -1.80
C VAL A 50 -0.51 -9.45 -0.73
N ARG A 51 0.23 -10.50 -1.09
CA ARG A 51 0.65 -11.53 -0.13
C ARG A 51 1.49 -10.93 1.01
N ALA A 52 2.49 -10.12 0.68
CA ALA A 52 3.34 -9.46 1.67
C ALA A 52 2.53 -8.62 2.68
N VAL A 53 1.56 -7.85 2.19
CA VAL A 53 0.70 -7.00 3.02
C VAL A 53 -0.24 -7.82 3.93
N LEU A 54 -0.68 -8.99 3.47
CA LEU A 54 -1.50 -9.92 4.26
C LEU A 54 -0.67 -10.69 5.30
N ASP A 55 0.63 -10.90 5.05
CA ASP A 55 1.55 -11.58 5.96
C ASP A 55 2.04 -10.70 7.13
N GLU A 56 1.98 -9.38 6.98
CA GLU A 56 2.33 -8.45 8.06
C GLU A 56 1.43 -8.65 9.29
N LYS A 57 2.03 -9.09 10.40
CA LYS A 57 1.35 -9.20 11.69
C LYS A 57 0.74 -7.85 12.08
N PRO A 58 -0.50 -7.79 12.58
CA PRO A 58 -1.01 -6.58 13.23
C PRO A 58 -0.13 -6.30 14.46
N SER A 59 0.49 -5.11 14.52
CA SER A 59 1.05 -4.56 15.77
C SER A 59 -0.07 -4.13 16.71
#